data_AF-A0A355CGP1-F1
#
_entry.id   AF-A0A355CGP1-F1
#
_cell.length_a   1.000
_cell.length_b   1.000
_cell.length_c   1.000
_cell.angle_alpha   90.00
_cell.angle_beta   90.00
_cell.angle_gamma   90.00
#
_symmetry.space_group_name_H-M   'P 1'
#
loop_
_entity.id
_entity.type
_entity.pdbx_description
1 polymer ?
#
loop_
_entity_poly.entity_id
_entity_poly.type
_entity_poly.pdbx_seq_one_letter_code
_entity_poly.pdbx_strand_id
1 'polypeptide(L)'
;MGFLRQVPAQGAVGAPASKYQLSEIMEVAIGRDRSCEIALESIAYVMVSRRHATIRPLTNGNFPRWEICDLNSANGTYLNGTRLQGCQTL
;
A
#
# COMPACT_ATOMS: atom_id res chain seq x y z
N MET A 1 -2.20 -14.09 -8.92
CA MET A 1 -0.95 -13.41 -8.52
C MET A 1 -1.00 -11.91 -8.82
N GLY A 2 -1.47 -11.12 -7.86
CA GLY A 2 -1.46 -9.65 -7.92
C GLY A 2 -0.16 -9.06 -7.40
N PHE A 3 0.19 -7.85 -7.84
CA PHE A 3 1.37 -7.13 -7.37
C PHE A 3 1.08 -5.63 -7.24
N LEU A 4 1.79 -4.97 -6.33
CA LEU A 4 1.88 -3.52 -6.30
C LEU A 4 3.10 -3.06 -7.07
N ARG A 5 2.97 -1.95 -7.79
CA ARG A 5 4.09 -1.24 -8.40
C ARG A 5 4.14 0.15 -7.82
N GLN A 6 5.24 0.48 -7.13
CA GLN A 6 5.49 1.82 -6.68
C GLN A 6 5.83 2.70 -7.89
N VAL A 7 5.00 3.71 -8.11
CA VAL A 7 5.24 4.71 -9.16
C VAL A 7 5.81 5.98 -8.51
N PRO A 8 6.85 6.59 -9.09
CA PRO A 8 7.35 7.85 -8.60
C PRO A 8 6.27 8.93 -8.66
N ALA A 9 6.34 9.92 -7.75
CA ALA A 9 5.53 11.12 -7.88
C ALA A 9 5.80 11.80 -9.23
N GLN A 10 4.78 12.43 -9.82
CA GLN A 10 4.88 13.10 -11.12
C GLN A 10 6.10 14.04 -11.14
N GLY A 11 7.03 13.79 -12.07
CA GLY A 11 8.28 14.56 -12.23
C GLY A 11 9.56 13.86 -11.77
N ALA A 12 9.49 12.73 -11.06
CA ALA A 12 10.68 11.94 -10.71
C ALA A 12 11.10 11.02 -11.88
N VAL A 13 11.96 11.54 -12.75
CA VAL A 13 12.51 10.81 -13.90
C VAL A 13 13.68 9.91 -13.44
N GLY A 14 13.62 8.61 -13.74
CA GLY A 14 14.77 7.70 -13.66
C GLY A 14 14.85 6.73 -12.47
N ALA A 15 13.90 6.74 -11.53
CA ALA A 15 13.87 5.72 -10.47
C ALA A 15 13.21 4.43 -10.97
N PRO A 16 13.84 3.24 -10.80
CA PRO A 16 13.19 1.98 -11.12
C PRO A 16 11.96 1.79 -10.22
N ALA A 17 10.82 1.49 -10.84
CA ALA A 17 9.58 1.21 -10.12
C ALA A 17 9.70 -0.13 -9.37
N SER A 18 9.81 -0.08 -8.05
CA SER A 18 9.77 -1.26 -7.19
C SER A 18 8.46 -2.02 -7.37
N LYS A 19 8.54 -3.34 -7.54
CA LYS A 19 7.39 -4.24 -7.60
C LYS A 19 7.35 -5.11 -6.35
N TYR A 20 6.18 -5.23 -5.74
CA TYR A 20 5.95 -6.01 -4.52
C TYR A 20 4.84 -7.02 -4.79
N GLN A 21 5.15 -8.31 -4.59
CA GLN A 21 4.15 -9.36 -4.78
C GLN A 21 3.14 -9.28 -3.64
N LEU A 22 1.85 -9.30 -3.96
CA LEU A 22 0.81 -9.38 -2.94
C LEU A 22 0.61 -10.85 -2.54
N SER A 23 0.50 -11.07 -1.24
CA SER A 23 0.12 -12.37 -0.71
C SER A 23 -1.35 -12.65 -1.03
N GLU A 24 -1.65 -13.91 -1.34
CA GLU A 24 -3.02 -14.41 -1.51
C GLU A 24 -3.60 -14.96 -0.19
N ILE A 25 -2.81 -14.93 0.89
CA ILE A 25 -3.20 -15.49 2.21
C ILE A 25 -3.02 -14.48 3.35
N MET A 26 -1.94 -13.68 3.32
CA MET A 26 -1.54 -12.80 4.41
C MET A 26 -1.80 -11.33 4.10
N GLU A 27 -2.03 -10.54 5.14
CA GLU A 27 -2.01 -9.08 5.05
C GLU A 27 -0.59 -8.58 4.78
N VAL A 28 -0.48 -7.54 3.95
CA VAL A 28 0.76 -6.84 3.62
C VAL A 28 0.65 -5.43 4.18
N ALA A 29 1.47 -5.08 5.16
CA ALA A 29 1.56 -3.73 5.70
C ALA A 29 2.49 -2.85 4.86
N ILE A 30 2.09 -1.59 4.72
CA ILE A 30 2.82 -0.55 4.00
C ILE A 30 3.09 0.59 4.98
N GLY A 31 4.33 1.04 5.06
CA GLY A 31 4.70 2.14 5.93
C GLY A 31 6.20 2.39 5.99
N ARG A 32 6.62 3.33 6.84
CA ARG A 32 8.04 3.66 7.05
C ARG A 32 8.73 2.77 8.06
N ASP A 33 7.98 2.00 8.82
CA ASP A 33 8.56 1.04 9.76
C ASP A 33 9.21 -0.11 8.98
N ARG A 34 10.42 -0.51 9.37
CA ARG A 34 11.14 -1.64 8.76
C ARG A 34 10.45 -2.97 9.02
N SER A 35 9.53 -3.03 9.98
CA SER A 35 8.71 -4.22 10.22
C SER A 35 7.58 -4.41 9.19
N CYS A 36 7.32 -3.44 8.32
CA CYS A 36 6.30 -3.58 7.26
C CYS A 36 6.85 -4.43 6.12
N GLU A 37 6.00 -5.26 5.52
CA GLU A 37 6.35 -6.05 4.33
C GLU A 37 6.76 -5.14 3.16
N ILE A 38 6.11 -3.98 3.05
CA ILE A 38 6.53 -2.90 2.14
C ILE A 38 6.99 -1.72 2.99
N ALA A 39 8.27 -1.77 3.37
CA ALA A 39 8.95 -0.70 4.09
C ALA A 39 9.45 0.38 3.12
N LEU A 40 8.94 1.60 3.28
CA LEU A 40 9.38 2.79 2.55
C LEU A 40 10.50 3.49 3.32
N GLU A 41 11.44 4.09 2.59
CA GLU A 41 12.57 4.80 3.19
C GLU A 41 12.08 5.97 4.06
N SER A 42 12.53 6.02 5.31
CA SER A 42 11.92 6.90 6.31
C SER A 42 12.17 8.38 6.06
N ILE A 43 13.29 8.75 5.44
CA ILE A 43 13.69 10.14 5.18
C ILE A 43 13.02 10.67 3.91
N ALA A 44 12.89 9.85 2.87
CA ALA A 44 12.27 10.20 1.61
C ALA A 44 10.73 10.26 1.74
N TYR A 45 10.13 9.42 2.58
CA TYR A 45 8.67 9.26 2.69
C TYR A 45 8.09 9.81 4.00
N VAL A 46 8.58 10.95 4.50
CA VAL A 46 8.15 11.54 5.79
C VAL A 46 6.63 11.71 5.95
N MET A 47 5.88 11.87 4.87
CA MET A 47 4.41 12.02 4.89
C MET A 47 3.65 10.69 5.01
N VAL A 48 4.29 9.54 4.80
CA VAL A 48 3.70 8.22 5.06
C VAL A 48 3.58 8.04 6.59
N SER A 49 3.07 6.96 7.16
CA SER A 49 3.12 6.71 8.62
C SER A 49 3.98 5.48 8.88
N ARG A 50 4.35 5.21 10.14
CA ARG A 50 5.18 4.02 10.46
C ARG A 50 4.50 2.75 9.97
N ARG A 51 3.22 2.58 10.32
CA ARG A 51 2.26 1.68 9.69
C ARG A 51 1.15 2.55 9.12
N HIS A 52 1.00 2.60 7.79
CA HIS A 52 0.15 3.60 7.14
C HIS A 52 -1.12 2.97 6.57
N ALA A 53 -0.95 1.90 5.81
CA ALA A 53 -2.05 1.16 5.23
C ALA A 53 -1.71 -0.33 5.20
N THR A 54 -2.74 -1.16 5.06
CA THR A 54 -2.58 -2.58 4.77
C THR A 54 -3.31 -2.95 3.50
N ILE A 55 -2.80 -3.96 2.81
CA ILE A 55 -3.50 -4.64 1.72
C ILE A 55 -3.65 -6.10 2.10
N ARG A 56 -4.88 -6.61 2.08
CA ARG A 56 -5.16 -8.00 2.42
C ARG A 56 -5.97 -8.70 1.33
N PRO A 57 -5.71 -10.00 1.09
CA PRO A 57 -6.51 -10.78 0.17
C PRO A 57 -7.93 -10.99 0.74
N LEU A 58 -8.92 -10.91 -0.14
CA LEU A 58 -10.30 -11.29 0.15
C LEU A 58 -10.53 -12.70 -0.37
N THR A 59 -10.71 -13.66 0.54
CA THR A 59 -10.81 -15.10 0.24
C THR A 59 -12.21 -15.55 -0.20
N ASN A 60 -13.16 -14.63 -0.29
CA ASN A 60 -14.59 -14.90 -0.49
C ASN A 60 -15.05 -14.78 -1.95
N GLY A 61 -14.24 -15.20 -2.93
CA GLY A 61 -14.65 -15.16 -4.35
C GLY A 61 -13.84 -16.06 -5.29
N ASN A 62 -14.36 -16.25 -6.51
CA ASN A 62 -13.72 -17.07 -7.56
C ASN A 62 -12.45 -16.42 -8.16
N PHE A 63 -12.26 -15.12 -7.95
CA PHE A 63 -11.12 -14.37 -8.43
C PHE A 63 -10.41 -13.72 -7.25
N PRO A 64 -9.07 -13.65 -7.27
CA PRO A 64 -8.33 -13.01 -6.20
C PRO A 64 -8.67 -11.52 -6.19
N ARG A 65 -9.21 -11.06 -5.06
CA ARG A 65 -9.47 -9.66 -4.76
C ARG A 65 -8.64 -9.24 -3.58
N TRP A 66 -8.39 -7.94 -3.50
CA TRP A 66 -7.70 -7.35 -2.35
C TRP A 66 -8.54 -6.23 -1.78
N GLU A 67 -8.30 -5.95 -0.51
CA GLU A 67 -8.85 -4.80 0.17
C GLU A 67 -7.68 -3.97 0.69
N ILE A 68 -7.78 -2.65 0.54
CA ILE A 68 -6.86 -1.69 1.15
C ILE A 68 -7.53 -1.04 2.36
N CYS A 69 -6.83 -0.93 3.47
CA CYS A 69 -7.30 -0.29 4.69
C CYS A 69 -6.32 0.80 5.13
N ASP A 70 -6.81 2.01 5.38
CA ASP A 70 -6.03 3.03 6.10
C ASP A 70 -5.93 2.67 7.58
N LEU A 71 -4.72 2.72 8.16
CA LEU A 71 -4.47 2.40 9.57
C LEU A 71 -4.50 3.66 10.46
N ASN A 72 -5.50 4.53 10.24
CA ASN A 72 -5.61 5.85 10.89
C ASN A 72 -4.33 6.68 10.69
N SER A 73 -3.88 6.75 9.44
CA SER A 73 -2.64 7.40 9.10
C SER A 73 -2.74 8.93 9.21
N ALA A 74 -1.61 9.59 9.52
CA ALA A 74 -1.60 11.04 9.79
C ALA A 74 -2.08 11.88 8.58
N ASN A 75 -1.70 11.48 7.35
CA ASN A 75 -2.04 12.19 6.12
C ASN A 75 -3.17 11.52 5.32
N GLY A 76 -3.63 10.34 5.75
CA GLY A 76 -4.65 9.55 5.07
C GLY A 76 -4.13 8.79 3.85
N THR A 77 -4.83 7.70 3.53
CA THR A 77 -4.67 6.94 2.28
C THR A 77 -5.71 7.41 1.25
N TYR A 78 -5.29 7.54 -0.01
CA TYR A 78 -6.15 7.96 -1.12
C TYR A 78 -6.18 6.88 -2.19
N LEU A 79 -7.37 6.53 -2.64
CA LEU A 79 -7.61 5.63 -3.76
C LEU A 79 -8.22 6.42 -4.91
N ASN A 80 -7.54 6.44 -6.07
CA ASN A 80 -7.96 7.19 -7.26
C ASN A 80 -8.30 8.67 -6.94
N GLY A 81 -7.49 9.32 -6.10
CA GLY A 81 -7.66 10.71 -5.70
C GLY A 81 -8.70 10.96 -4.60
N THR A 82 -9.46 9.94 -4.20
CA THR A 82 -10.45 10.06 -3.12
C THR A 82 -9.88 9.50 -1.82
N ARG A 83 -10.00 10.25 -0.72
CA ARG A 83 -9.55 9.78 0.60
C ARG A 83 -10.39 8.59 1.06
N LEU A 84 -9.74 7.52 1.48
CA LEU A 84 -10.42 6.36 2.04
C LEU A 84 -11.12 6.70 3.36
N GLN A 85 -12.29 6.08 3.56
CA GLN A 85 -13.01 6.05 4.83
C GLN A 85 -12.97 4.61 5.35
N GLY A 86 -11.88 4.24 6.02
CA GLY A 86 -11.64 2.87 6.47
C GLY A 86 -11.05 1.98 5.39
N CYS A 87 -11.73 0.87 5.08
CA CYS A 87 -11.27 -0.14 4.12
C CYS A 87 -12.08 -0.09 2.80
N GLN A 88 -11.43 -0.40 1.68
CA GLN A 88 -12.06 -0.47 0.37
C GLN A 88 -11.48 -1.60 -0.48
N THR A 89 -12.37 -2.34 -1.17
CA THR A 89 -12.01 -3.39 -2.13
C THR A 89 -11.39 -2.80 -3.40
N LEU A 90 -10.35 -3.46 -3.92
CA LEU A 90 -9.61 -3.17 -5.16
C LEU A 90 -10.01 -4.11 -6.30
#